data_AF-A0A7S3NMQ2-F1
#
_entry.id   AF-A0A7S3NMQ2-F1
#
_cell.length_a   1.000
_cell.length_b   1.000
_cell.length_c   1.000
_cell.angle_alpha   90.00
_cell.angle_beta   90.00
_cell.angle_gamma   90.00
#
_symmetry.space_group_name_H-M   'P 1'
#
loop_
_entity.id
_entity.type
_entity.pdbx_description
1 polymer ?
#
loop_
_entity_poly.entity_id
_entity_poly.type
_entity_poly.pdbx_seq_one_letter_code
_entity_poly.pdbx_strand_id
1 'polypeptide(L)'
;MMKKVIVSLLFSVVNGYPSLMDCGTEIAVGSTIMSSVAIGDTSRRVIFERDGEELTCGQSKYEPGETLTARINDASSVRYIMEISGGNFDSSCDGLSCDGTRCAKGDGSSFPDGSGEILTAPSDGSDLVLIGGFASGFGTVNIMESCTLLAEEDPDDDDPQVIVVDLAASMNELSTLVDAVASENLVDVLAPPATVTVFAPDNNAFSVAGDIDNLGDTLRYHIVSGSYGAESFTDGMEFTALSGDIISISVADDTVSFNNGQASLLVADLQASNGYIHIINAVLTPPDPPITVRGFMIDLYCWQLNPDTRVALDGADLDENPEDHTIHCMRDVTVCRENGFGIVVEQDDGMYDLLYAFDEAGNTAALAWLDSTTANDRIGVEVTVTGIATGNNVVLNDLSVPELSDVVIRFHRDVIAHTGFLIDILCWEREGHQAIDGAFLDSNPQDHSIKCMRDVPICREMGA
;
A
#
# COMPACT_ATOMS: atom_id res chain seq x y z
N MET A 1 -14.56 73.91 -49.99
CA MET A 1 -14.52 73.40 -48.60
C MET A 1 -15.97 73.23 -48.17
N MET A 2 -16.54 72.07 -47.84
CA MET A 2 -16.09 70.74 -47.45
C MET A 2 -16.99 69.67 -48.12
N LYS A 3 -16.45 68.47 -48.26
CA LYS A 3 -17.05 67.30 -48.92
C LYS A 3 -18.33 66.84 -48.20
N LYS A 4 -19.35 66.45 -48.98
CA LYS A 4 -20.43 65.55 -48.56
C LYS A 4 -19.79 64.25 -48.04
N VAL A 5 -19.95 63.96 -46.75
CA VAL A 5 -19.74 62.62 -46.21
C VAL A 5 -21.12 61.99 -46.14
N ILE A 6 -21.38 61.06 -47.07
CA ILE A 6 -22.48 60.12 -47.00
C ILE A 6 -22.11 59.15 -45.88
N VAL A 7 -22.65 59.34 -44.68
CA VAL A 7 -22.68 58.26 -43.70
C VAL A 7 -23.88 57.40 -44.06
N SER A 8 -23.61 56.38 -44.86
CA SER A 8 -24.46 55.21 -45.00
C SER A 8 -24.52 54.56 -43.62
N LEU A 9 -25.49 54.95 -42.79
CA LEU A 9 -25.96 54.11 -41.70
C LEU A 9 -26.64 52.90 -42.34
N LEU A 10 -25.82 51.96 -42.78
CA LEU A 10 -26.20 50.55 -42.78
C LEU A 10 -26.47 50.23 -41.31
N PHE A 11 -27.69 50.49 -40.84
CA PHE A 11 -28.27 49.54 -39.91
C PHE A 11 -28.33 48.24 -40.71
N SER A 12 -27.28 47.44 -40.60
CA SER A 12 -27.47 46.00 -40.71
C SER A 12 -28.55 45.71 -39.68
N VAL A 13 -29.79 45.57 -40.16
CA VAL A 13 -30.79 44.80 -39.45
C VAL A 13 -30.16 43.42 -39.40
N VAL A 14 -29.33 43.18 -38.38
CA VAL A 14 -28.97 41.84 -38.01
C VAL A 14 -30.30 41.28 -37.59
N ASN A 15 -30.94 40.57 -38.52
CA ASN A 15 -32.09 39.76 -38.20
C ASN A 15 -31.55 38.70 -37.23
N GLY A 16 -31.49 39.04 -35.95
CA GLY A 16 -31.04 38.16 -34.89
C GLY A 16 -32.07 37.06 -34.80
N TYR A 17 -31.73 35.89 -35.31
CA TYR A 17 -32.52 34.68 -35.15
C TYR A 17 -31.73 33.74 -34.23
N PRO A 18 -32.41 32.95 -33.37
CA PRO A 18 -31.74 31.96 -32.52
C PRO A 18 -30.85 31.00 -33.31
N SER A 19 -31.24 30.72 -34.56
CA SER A 19 -30.49 29.92 -35.52
C SER A 19 -29.16 30.53 -36.01
N LEU A 20 -28.88 31.79 -35.65
CA LEU A 20 -27.66 32.51 -35.98
C LEU A 20 -26.79 32.77 -34.74
N MET A 21 -27.08 32.11 -33.60
CA MET A 21 -26.22 32.17 -32.43
C MET A 21 -24.93 31.37 -32.67
N ASP A 22 -23.79 32.02 -32.46
CA ASP A 22 -22.49 31.34 -32.49
C ASP A 22 -22.42 30.28 -31.37
N CYS A 23 -21.70 29.20 -31.63
CA CYS A 23 -21.56 28.01 -30.76
C CYS A 23 -21.13 28.31 -29.32
N GLY A 24 -20.47 29.44 -29.05
CA GLY A 24 -20.05 29.83 -27.69
C GLY A 24 -21.06 30.66 -26.90
N THR A 25 -22.27 30.93 -27.43
CA THR A 25 -23.27 31.77 -26.75
C THR A 25 -24.08 30.95 -25.76
N GLU A 26 -24.09 31.29 -24.47
CA GLU A 26 -24.86 30.58 -23.44
C GLU A 26 -26.39 30.70 -23.63
N ILE A 27 -27.07 29.55 -23.65
CA ILE A 27 -28.54 29.45 -23.73
C ILE A 27 -29.12 29.35 -22.32
N ALA A 28 -29.25 30.50 -21.64
CA ALA A 28 -29.75 30.57 -20.28
C ALA A 28 -30.66 31.78 -20.06
N VAL A 29 -31.60 31.66 -19.12
CA VAL A 29 -32.42 32.81 -18.69
C VAL A 29 -31.52 33.91 -18.15
N GLY A 30 -31.70 35.13 -18.62
CA GLY A 30 -30.88 36.29 -18.22
C GLY A 30 -29.65 36.52 -19.08
N SER A 31 -29.27 35.59 -19.97
CA SER A 31 -28.17 35.83 -20.92
C SER A 31 -28.59 36.86 -21.98
N THR A 32 -27.61 37.63 -22.48
CA THR A 32 -27.89 38.62 -23.54
C THR A 32 -27.77 37.94 -24.89
N ILE A 33 -28.92 37.70 -25.52
CA ILE A 33 -29.03 37.01 -26.81
C ILE A 33 -29.69 37.96 -27.80
N MET A 34 -29.07 38.15 -28.98
CA MET A 34 -29.62 39.01 -30.06
C MET A 34 -29.92 40.45 -29.60
N SER A 35 -29.08 40.99 -28.71
CA SER A 35 -29.24 42.33 -28.11
C SER A 35 -30.46 42.50 -27.19
N SER A 36 -31.05 41.40 -26.71
CA SER A 36 -32.08 41.40 -25.66
C SER A 36 -31.73 40.42 -24.55
N VAL A 37 -32.35 40.60 -23.38
CA VAL A 37 -32.20 39.65 -22.27
C VAL A 37 -33.15 38.49 -22.52
N ALA A 38 -32.62 37.27 -22.51
CA ALA A 38 -33.41 36.07 -22.67
C ALA A 38 -34.30 35.84 -21.43
N ILE A 39 -35.54 35.42 -21.64
CA ILE A 39 -36.53 35.21 -20.57
C ILE A 39 -36.97 33.75 -20.54
N GLY A 40 -37.36 33.25 -19.37
CA GLY A 40 -37.92 31.90 -19.25
C GLY A 40 -39.33 31.82 -19.84
N ASP A 41 -39.64 30.72 -20.53
CA ASP A 41 -40.96 30.41 -21.05
C ASP A 41 -41.36 28.97 -20.70
N THR A 42 -42.59 28.82 -20.19
CA THR A 42 -43.18 27.53 -19.81
C THR A 42 -44.33 27.12 -20.74
N SER A 43 -44.58 27.89 -21.80
CA SER A 43 -45.63 27.58 -22.79
C SER A 43 -45.17 26.48 -23.76
N ARG A 44 -43.85 26.35 -23.93
CA ARG A 44 -43.19 25.28 -24.68
C ARG A 44 -42.24 24.49 -23.78
N ARG A 45 -41.97 23.26 -24.19
CA ARG A 45 -41.00 22.39 -23.52
C ARG A 45 -40.18 21.63 -24.54
N VAL A 46 -38.93 21.37 -24.18
CA VAL A 46 -38.11 20.36 -24.84
C VAL A 46 -38.55 18.97 -24.38
N ILE A 47 -38.44 17.99 -25.26
CA ILE A 47 -38.92 16.62 -25.08
C ILE A 47 -37.84 15.67 -25.58
N PHE A 48 -37.54 14.64 -24.80
CA PHE A 48 -36.89 13.43 -25.29
C PHE A 48 -37.95 12.36 -25.63
N GLU A 49 -37.69 11.58 -26.67
CA GLU A 49 -38.49 10.43 -27.04
C GLU A 49 -37.64 9.19 -27.30
N ARG A 50 -38.18 8.04 -26.90
CA ARG A 50 -37.70 6.70 -27.25
C ARG A 50 -38.80 6.02 -28.06
N ASP A 51 -38.48 5.56 -29.26
CA ASP A 51 -39.42 4.86 -30.16
C ASP A 51 -40.76 5.59 -30.40
N GLY A 52 -40.75 6.93 -30.37
CA GLY A 52 -41.92 7.79 -30.55
C GLY A 52 -42.79 7.99 -29.29
N GLU A 53 -42.35 7.51 -28.13
CA GLU A 53 -42.97 7.80 -26.84
C GLU A 53 -42.18 8.87 -26.07
N GLU A 54 -42.89 9.85 -25.49
CA GLU A 54 -42.30 10.93 -24.70
C GLU A 54 -41.75 10.41 -23.36
N LEU A 55 -40.48 10.70 -23.10
CA LEU A 55 -39.80 10.43 -21.84
C LEU A 55 -40.06 11.55 -20.83
N THR A 56 -40.19 11.18 -19.55
CA THR A 56 -40.47 12.13 -18.48
C THR A 56 -39.17 12.70 -17.92
N CYS A 57 -38.93 13.99 -18.13
CA CYS A 57 -37.75 14.70 -17.62
C CYS A 57 -37.55 14.49 -16.11
N GLY A 58 -36.34 14.13 -15.70
CA GLY A 58 -35.95 13.86 -14.31
C GLY A 58 -36.50 12.56 -13.73
N GLN A 59 -37.22 11.74 -14.50
CA GLN A 59 -37.78 10.46 -14.03
C GLN A 59 -37.40 9.29 -14.95
N SER A 60 -37.52 9.48 -16.26
CA SER A 60 -37.07 8.50 -17.24
C SER A 60 -35.55 8.44 -17.25
N LYS A 61 -35.02 7.23 -17.47
CA LYS A 61 -33.60 6.97 -17.62
C LYS A 61 -33.26 6.63 -19.07
N TYR A 62 -31.99 6.71 -19.46
CA TYR A 62 -31.50 6.39 -20.80
C TYR A 62 -30.45 5.26 -20.79
N GLU A 63 -30.42 4.38 -21.79
CA GLU A 63 -29.37 3.35 -21.92
C GLU A 63 -28.06 3.97 -22.48
N PRO A 64 -26.86 3.69 -21.92
CA PRO A 64 -25.61 4.26 -22.41
C PRO A 64 -25.39 4.06 -23.92
N GLY A 65 -25.16 5.16 -24.64
CA GLY A 65 -24.98 5.14 -26.09
C GLY A 65 -26.26 4.92 -26.91
N GLU A 66 -27.44 4.86 -26.29
CA GLU A 66 -28.69 4.68 -27.03
C GLU A 66 -29.01 5.86 -27.95
N THR A 67 -29.86 5.60 -28.93
CA THR A 67 -30.37 6.64 -29.84
C THR A 67 -31.71 7.16 -29.34
N LEU A 68 -31.81 8.46 -29.11
CA LEU A 68 -33.03 9.16 -28.71
C LEU A 68 -33.42 10.21 -29.75
N THR A 69 -34.63 10.72 -29.61
CA THR A 69 -35.12 11.85 -30.40
C THR A 69 -35.41 13.03 -29.48
N ALA A 70 -34.91 14.22 -29.84
CA ALA A 70 -35.18 15.46 -29.13
C ALA A 70 -36.08 16.38 -29.96
N ARG A 71 -37.14 16.93 -29.36
CA ARG A 71 -38.03 17.88 -30.06
C ARG A 71 -38.61 18.94 -29.14
N ILE A 72 -39.36 19.87 -29.74
CA ILE A 72 -40.17 20.87 -29.03
C ILE A 72 -41.65 20.62 -29.36
N ASN A 73 -42.51 20.63 -28.35
CA ASN A 73 -43.94 20.29 -28.44
C ASN A 73 -44.77 21.13 -29.44
N ASP A 74 -44.40 22.38 -29.70
CA ASP A 74 -45.03 23.23 -30.72
C ASP A 74 -43.99 23.95 -31.58
N ALA A 75 -43.32 23.15 -32.43
CA ALA A 75 -42.32 23.63 -33.39
C ALA A 75 -42.90 24.22 -34.70
N SER A 76 -44.23 24.22 -34.85
CA SER A 76 -44.92 24.40 -36.14
C SER A 76 -44.79 25.80 -36.77
N SER A 77 -44.33 26.81 -36.01
CA SER A 77 -44.35 28.21 -36.46
C SER A 77 -43.19 29.09 -35.94
N VAL A 78 -42.19 28.51 -35.27
CA VAL A 78 -41.10 29.27 -34.64
C VAL A 78 -39.70 28.75 -34.96
N ARG A 79 -38.76 29.68 -35.06
CA ARG A 79 -37.32 29.37 -35.14
C ARG A 79 -36.83 29.04 -33.74
N TYR A 80 -36.17 27.91 -33.59
CA TYR A 80 -35.65 27.45 -32.30
C TYR A 80 -34.20 26.99 -32.41
N ILE A 81 -33.60 26.84 -31.23
CA ILE A 81 -32.29 26.28 -30.99
C ILE A 81 -32.43 25.26 -29.87
N MET A 82 -31.73 24.14 -29.99
CA MET A 82 -31.57 23.13 -28.95
C MET A 82 -30.09 22.92 -28.70
N GLU A 83 -29.74 22.71 -27.45
CA GLU A 83 -28.40 22.38 -26.98
C GLU A 83 -28.48 21.17 -26.09
N ILE A 84 -27.56 20.24 -26.31
CA ILE A 84 -27.42 19.02 -25.55
C ILE A 84 -26.07 19.04 -24.83
N SER A 85 -26.09 18.59 -23.57
CA SER A 85 -24.91 18.27 -22.78
C SER A 85 -24.91 16.77 -22.48
N GLY A 86 -23.72 16.15 -22.48
CA GLY A 86 -23.54 14.70 -22.31
C GLY A 86 -23.77 13.89 -23.60
N GLY A 87 -24.70 14.30 -24.47
CA GLY A 87 -24.98 13.64 -25.75
C GLY A 87 -24.50 14.41 -26.98
N ASN A 88 -24.70 13.82 -28.15
CA ASN A 88 -24.47 14.47 -29.45
C ASN A 88 -25.66 14.24 -30.38
N PHE A 89 -26.18 15.32 -30.97
CA PHE A 89 -27.07 15.25 -32.11
C PHE A 89 -26.37 14.60 -33.30
N ASP A 90 -27.09 13.73 -34.00
CA ASP A 90 -26.63 13.14 -35.25
C ASP A 90 -26.62 14.20 -36.38
N SER A 91 -26.01 13.85 -37.49
CA SER A 91 -25.92 14.59 -38.76
C SER A 91 -27.27 15.01 -39.37
N SER A 92 -28.41 14.69 -38.74
CA SER A 92 -29.76 15.13 -39.15
C SER A 92 -30.05 16.60 -38.87
N CYS A 93 -29.21 17.29 -38.09
CA CYS A 93 -29.41 18.70 -37.78
C CYS A 93 -29.37 19.58 -39.04
N ASP A 94 -30.55 19.97 -39.52
CA ASP A 94 -30.74 20.89 -40.65
C ASP A 94 -30.38 22.34 -40.25
N GLY A 95 -29.07 22.62 -40.05
CA GLY A 95 -28.58 23.96 -39.73
C GLY A 95 -27.17 24.05 -39.13
N LEU A 96 -26.95 25.06 -38.29
CA LEU A 96 -25.69 25.27 -37.58
C LEU A 96 -25.51 24.17 -36.52
N SER A 97 -24.57 23.24 -36.76
CA SER A 97 -24.16 22.21 -35.80
C SER A 97 -22.85 22.63 -35.12
N CYS A 98 -22.85 22.65 -33.79
CA CYS A 98 -21.67 22.95 -32.97
C CYS A 98 -21.07 21.65 -32.46
N ASP A 99 -20.32 20.96 -33.32
CA ASP A 99 -19.69 19.67 -33.02
C ASP A 99 -20.69 18.63 -32.46
N GLY A 100 -21.95 18.66 -32.93
CA GLY A 100 -23.02 17.76 -32.47
C GLY A 100 -23.71 18.18 -31.16
N THR A 101 -23.20 19.17 -30.42
CA THR A 101 -23.81 19.59 -29.14
C THR A 101 -24.96 20.59 -29.29
N ARG A 102 -25.13 21.18 -30.47
CA ARG A 102 -26.15 22.18 -30.72
C ARG A 102 -26.80 21.99 -32.07
N CYS A 103 -28.12 22.15 -32.10
CA CYS A 103 -28.94 22.01 -33.28
C CYS A 103 -29.87 23.23 -33.43
N ALA A 104 -29.85 23.91 -34.57
CA ALA A 104 -30.65 25.13 -34.74
C ALA A 104 -31.33 25.20 -36.11
N LYS A 105 -32.61 25.58 -36.13
CA LYS A 105 -33.42 25.64 -37.35
C LYS A 105 -33.58 27.06 -37.89
N GLY A 106 -33.10 27.30 -39.12
CA GLY A 106 -32.94 28.65 -39.68
C GLY A 106 -33.84 29.10 -40.83
N ASP A 107 -34.57 28.22 -41.53
CA ASP A 107 -35.14 28.56 -42.85
C ASP A 107 -36.68 28.71 -42.91
N GLY A 108 -37.40 28.40 -41.84
CA GLY A 108 -38.86 28.55 -41.80
C GLY A 108 -39.65 27.54 -42.65
N SER A 109 -39.01 26.47 -43.13
CA SER A 109 -39.72 25.29 -43.63
C SER A 109 -40.35 24.53 -42.45
N SER A 110 -41.59 24.05 -42.59
CA SER A 110 -42.16 23.12 -41.63
C SER A 110 -41.27 21.88 -41.55
N PHE A 111 -41.00 21.34 -40.34
CA PHE A 111 -40.62 19.92 -40.28
C PHE A 111 -41.70 19.15 -41.05
N PRO A 112 -41.36 18.23 -41.95
CA PRO A 112 -42.38 17.47 -42.66
C PRO A 112 -43.39 16.77 -41.73
N ASP A 113 -43.10 16.61 -40.44
CA ASP A 113 -43.95 15.86 -39.50
C ASP A 113 -43.79 16.15 -37.99
N GLY A 114 -42.84 16.98 -37.53
CA GLY A 114 -42.57 17.11 -36.09
C GLY A 114 -41.79 15.94 -35.50
N SER A 115 -41.03 15.22 -36.33
CA SER A 115 -40.20 14.05 -35.98
C SER A 115 -39.04 14.29 -35.03
N GLY A 116 -38.68 15.54 -34.71
CA GLY A 116 -37.55 15.82 -33.82
C GLY A 116 -36.17 15.60 -34.46
N GLU A 117 -35.13 15.74 -33.65
CA GLU A 117 -33.73 15.56 -34.02
C GLU A 117 -33.16 14.32 -33.34
N ILE A 118 -32.48 13.49 -34.10
CA ILE A 118 -31.87 12.27 -33.58
C ILE A 118 -30.60 12.65 -32.81
N LEU A 119 -30.38 12.00 -31.66
CA LEU A 119 -29.16 12.14 -30.88
C LEU A 119 -28.71 10.80 -30.32
N THR A 120 -27.41 10.70 -30.04
CA THR A 120 -26.79 9.61 -29.29
C THR A 120 -26.55 10.07 -27.86
N ALA A 121 -27.05 9.28 -26.90
CA ALA A 121 -26.84 9.51 -25.48
C ALA A 121 -25.38 9.23 -25.06
N PRO A 122 -24.89 9.78 -23.94
CA PRO A 122 -23.56 9.50 -23.44
C PRO A 122 -23.35 8.00 -23.19
N SER A 123 -22.17 7.50 -23.54
CA SER A 123 -21.75 6.14 -23.21
C SER A 123 -21.04 6.04 -21.86
N ASP A 124 -20.75 7.16 -21.20
CA ASP A 124 -19.96 7.25 -19.97
C ASP A 124 -20.81 7.42 -18.70
N GLY A 125 -22.14 7.29 -18.81
CA GLY A 125 -23.08 7.43 -17.69
C GLY A 125 -23.33 8.87 -17.22
N SER A 126 -22.79 9.89 -17.90
CA SER A 126 -23.01 11.29 -17.54
C SER A 126 -24.45 11.77 -17.81
N ASP A 127 -24.93 12.75 -17.03
CA ASP A 127 -26.28 13.29 -17.22
C ASP A 127 -26.51 13.81 -18.65
N LEU A 128 -27.61 13.35 -19.27
CA LEU A 128 -28.04 13.84 -20.58
C LEU A 128 -28.99 15.02 -20.38
N VAL A 129 -28.54 16.23 -20.71
CA VAL A 129 -29.30 17.47 -20.48
C VAL A 129 -29.64 18.16 -21.80
N LEU A 130 -30.92 18.38 -22.05
CA LEU A 130 -31.43 19.12 -23.20
C LEU A 130 -31.97 20.48 -22.76
N ILE A 131 -31.49 21.53 -23.40
CA ILE A 131 -31.96 22.90 -23.24
C ILE A 131 -32.43 23.40 -24.59
N GLY A 132 -33.48 24.22 -24.62
CA GLY A 132 -33.95 24.83 -25.85
C GLY A 132 -34.34 26.29 -25.68
N GLY A 133 -34.30 27.03 -26.79
CA GLY A 133 -34.80 28.39 -26.87
C GLY A 133 -35.47 28.69 -28.20
N PHE A 134 -36.38 29.66 -28.22
CA PHE A 134 -37.06 30.11 -29.43
C PHE A 134 -37.24 31.63 -29.46
N ALA A 135 -37.36 32.19 -30.66
CA ALA A 135 -37.68 33.61 -30.82
C ALA A 135 -39.17 33.80 -31.15
N SER A 136 -39.85 34.63 -30.36
CA SER A 136 -41.11 35.26 -30.74
C SER A 136 -40.79 36.63 -31.32
N GLY A 137 -41.19 36.92 -32.56
CA GLY A 137 -41.09 38.21 -33.30
C GLY A 137 -40.34 39.40 -32.67
N PHE A 138 -39.47 40.06 -33.45
CA PHE A 138 -38.72 41.28 -33.10
C PHE A 138 -37.88 41.24 -31.81
N GLY A 139 -37.16 40.13 -31.59
CA GLY A 139 -35.84 40.19 -30.93
C GLY A 139 -35.74 39.64 -29.51
N THR A 140 -36.79 39.11 -28.89
CA THR A 140 -36.69 38.42 -27.58
C THR A 140 -36.50 36.91 -27.77
N VAL A 141 -35.55 36.32 -27.04
CA VAL A 141 -35.36 34.87 -26.96
C VAL A 141 -35.99 34.33 -25.69
N ASN A 142 -36.82 33.32 -25.84
CA ASN A 142 -37.49 32.60 -24.77
C ASN A 142 -36.75 31.28 -24.55
N ILE A 143 -36.36 31.00 -23.31
CA ILE A 143 -35.63 29.79 -22.90
C ILE A 143 -36.62 28.87 -22.21
N MET A 144 -36.70 27.63 -22.68
CA MET A 144 -37.53 26.58 -22.09
C MET A 144 -36.84 25.99 -20.86
N GLU A 145 -37.61 25.36 -19.99
CA GLU A 145 -37.07 24.55 -18.90
C GLU A 145 -36.23 23.39 -19.47
N SER A 146 -35.07 23.12 -18.86
CA SER A 146 -34.19 22.03 -19.26
C SER A 146 -34.81 20.67 -18.95
N CYS A 147 -34.57 19.69 -19.81
CA CYS A 147 -34.93 18.29 -19.56
C CYS A 147 -33.66 17.48 -19.31
N THR A 148 -33.61 16.77 -18.18
CA THR A 148 -32.48 15.89 -17.82
C THR A 148 -32.95 14.44 -17.80
N LEU A 149 -32.18 13.54 -18.40
CA LEU A 149 -32.29 12.10 -18.23
C LEU A 149 -31.03 11.58 -17.55
N LEU A 150 -31.20 10.64 -16.62
CA LEU A 150 -30.09 9.94 -15.97
C LEU A 150 -29.82 8.62 -16.70
N ALA A 151 -28.61 8.10 -16.63
CA ALA A 151 -28.30 6.78 -17.18
C ALA A 151 -29.13 5.68 -16.48
N GLU A 152 -29.58 4.69 -17.24
CA GLU A 152 -29.93 3.38 -16.71
C GLU A 152 -28.68 2.76 -16.09
N GLU A 153 -28.85 2.26 -14.88
CA GLU A 153 -27.77 1.53 -14.20
C GLU A 153 -27.61 0.23 -14.99
N ASP A 154 -26.48 0.08 -15.67
CA ASP A 154 -26.14 -1.14 -16.39
C ASP A 154 -26.01 -2.28 -15.38
N PRO A 155 -26.82 -3.34 -15.46
CA PRO A 155 -26.70 -4.48 -14.55
C PRO A 155 -25.37 -5.25 -14.73
N ASP A 156 -24.62 -4.99 -15.81
CA ASP A 156 -23.34 -5.62 -16.13
C ASP A 156 -22.11 -4.69 -15.89
N ASP A 157 -22.29 -3.45 -15.41
CA ASP A 157 -21.18 -2.56 -15.01
C ASP A 157 -20.81 -2.78 -13.53
N ASP A 158 -20.26 -3.97 -13.27
CA ASP A 158 -19.58 -4.36 -12.02
C ASP A 158 -18.22 -3.63 -11.91
N ASP A 159 -18.19 -2.29 -11.90
CA ASP A 159 -17.12 -1.61 -11.16
C ASP A 159 -17.44 -1.84 -9.68
N PRO A 160 -16.63 -2.61 -8.92
CA PRO A 160 -16.99 -2.98 -7.56
C PRO A 160 -17.07 -1.73 -6.68
N GLN A 161 -18.25 -1.11 -6.56
CA GLN A 161 -18.51 0.00 -5.63
C GLN A 161 -18.30 -0.42 -4.16
N VAL A 162 -18.11 -1.72 -3.94
CA VAL A 162 -17.72 -2.31 -2.67
C VAL A 162 -16.24 -2.05 -2.42
N ILE A 163 -15.93 -1.37 -1.31
CA ILE A 163 -14.55 -1.15 -0.86
C ILE A 163 -13.97 -2.42 -0.25
N VAL A 164 -12.66 -2.49 -0.08
CA VAL A 164 -11.94 -3.65 0.49
C VAL A 164 -12.55 -4.12 1.81
N VAL A 165 -12.91 -3.20 2.71
CA VAL A 165 -13.50 -3.55 4.03
C VAL A 165 -14.85 -4.25 3.86
N ASP A 166 -15.73 -3.72 3.02
CA ASP A 166 -17.05 -4.27 2.80
C ASP A 166 -16.99 -5.60 2.04
N LEU A 167 -16.04 -5.74 1.10
CA LEU A 167 -15.81 -6.96 0.37
C LEU A 167 -15.33 -8.07 1.32
N ALA A 168 -14.35 -7.78 2.18
CA ALA A 168 -13.88 -8.72 3.20
C ALA A 168 -15.00 -9.14 4.16
N ALA A 169 -15.83 -8.18 4.60
CA ALA A 169 -16.96 -8.44 5.50
C ALA A 169 -18.05 -9.32 4.87
N SER A 170 -18.14 -9.35 3.53
CA SER A 170 -19.08 -10.23 2.82
C SER A 170 -18.64 -11.70 2.77
N MET A 171 -17.38 -12.00 3.12
CA MET A 171 -16.77 -13.32 3.00
C MET A 171 -16.66 -14.02 4.35
N ASN A 172 -17.35 -15.16 4.49
CA ASN A 172 -17.37 -15.92 5.75
C ASN A 172 -15.97 -16.40 6.18
N GLU A 173 -15.10 -16.73 5.24
CA GLU A 173 -13.73 -17.21 5.46
C GLU A 173 -12.75 -16.14 5.96
N LEU A 174 -13.15 -14.86 5.91
CA LEU A 174 -12.38 -13.71 6.41
C LEU A 174 -12.97 -13.09 7.68
N SER A 175 -13.99 -13.72 8.27
CA SER A 175 -14.69 -13.15 9.44
C SER A 175 -13.76 -12.86 10.62
N THR A 176 -12.78 -13.72 10.91
CA THR A 176 -11.79 -13.47 11.98
C THR A 176 -10.90 -12.27 11.67
N LEU A 177 -10.51 -12.08 10.41
CA LEU A 177 -9.73 -10.92 9.98
C LEU A 177 -10.52 -9.62 10.16
N VAL A 178 -11.79 -9.62 9.77
CA VAL A 178 -12.67 -8.45 9.88
C VAL A 178 -12.86 -8.04 11.34
N ASP A 179 -13.08 -9.01 12.23
CA ASP A 179 -13.17 -8.76 13.67
C ASP A 179 -11.85 -8.21 14.24
N ALA A 180 -10.70 -8.74 13.81
CA ALA A 180 -9.39 -8.26 14.23
C ALA A 180 -9.11 -6.82 13.77
N VAL A 181 -9.37 -6.51 12.49
CA VAL A 181 -9.25 -5.16 11.91
C VAL A 181 -10.14 -4.15 12.63
N ALA A 182 -11.37 -4.55 12.98
CA ALA A 182 -12.27 -3.70 13.75
C ALA A 182 -11.74 -3.46 15.17
N SER A 183 -11.19 -4.48 15.83
CA SER A 183 -10.65 -4.36 17.20
C SER A 183 -9.43 -3.43 17.29
N GLU A 184 -8.61 -3.39 16.25
CA GLU A 184 -7.41 -2.54 16.15
C GLU A 184 -7.70 -1.17 15.50
N ASN A 185 -8.97 -0.85 15.22
CA ASN A 185 -9.40 0.41 14.59
C ASN A 185 -8.72 0.70 13.24
N LEU A 186 -8.51 -0.33 12.42
CA LEU A 186 -7.86 -0.20 11.10
C LEU A 186 -8.85 0.01 9.95
N VAL A 187 -10.15 0.02 10.20
CA VAL A 187 -11.21 0.23 9.19
C VAL A 187 -10.97 1.53 8.41
N ASP A 188 -10.69 2.64 9.10
CA ASP A 188 -10.46 3.94 8.47
C ASP A 188 -9.15 3.97 7.65
N VAL A 189 -8.18 3.10 7.96
CA VAL A 189 -6.91 2.97 7.21
C VAL A 189 -7.13 2.26 5.88
N LEU A 190 -8.09 1.32 5.84
CA LEU A 190 -8.46 0.53 4.67
C LEU A 190 -9.52 1.20 3.78
N ALA A 191 -10.10 2.31 4.25
CA ALA A 191 -11.12 3.07 3.54
C ALA A 191 -10.51 4.06 2.51
N PRO A 192 -11.26 4.44 1.48
CA PRO A 192 -10.87 5.52 0.57
C PRO A 192 -10.56 6.84 1.33
N PRO A 193 -9.62 7.68 0.84
CA PRO A 193 -9.02 7.66 -0.50
C PRO A 193 -7.80 6.73 -0.63
N ALA A 194 -7.48 5.93 0.40
CA ALA A 194 -6.36 5.00 0.32
C ALA A 194 -6.66 3.87 -0.68
N THR A 195 -5.71 3.63 -1.58
CA THR A 195 -5.69 2.45 -2.44
C THR A 195 -4.79 1.40 -1.79
N VAL A 196 -5.29 0.19 -1.55
CA VAL A 196 -4.58 -0.82 -0.74
C VAL A 196 -4.68 -2.22 -1.35
N THR A 197 -3.66 -3.03 -1.09
CA THR A 197 -3.67 -4.47 -1.35
C THR A 197 -3.55 -5.18 -0.02
N VAL A 198 -4.49 -6.08 0.28
CA VAL A 198 -4.56 -6.80 1.55
C VAL A 198 -4.26 -8.27 1.31
N PHE A 199 -3.21 -8.78 1.95
CA PHE A 199 -2.95 -10.21 2.03
C PHE A 199 -3.75 -10.76 3.22
N ALA A 200 -4.92 -11.33 2.97
CA ALA A 200 -5.90 -11.68 3.99
C ALA A 200 -5.73 -13.14 4.44
N PRO A 201 -5.30 -13.42 5.69
CA PRO A 201 -5.29 -14.79 6.20
C PRO A 201 -6.72 -15.29 6.37
N ASP A 202 -6.98 -16.53 5.94
CA ASP A 202 -8.28 -17.15 6.18
C ASP A 202 -8.49 -17.50 7.67
N ASN A 203 -9.72 -17.84 8.04
CA ASN A 203 -10.05 -18.21 9.41
C ASN A 203 -9.22 -19.40 9.94
N ASN A 204 -8.79 -20.31 9.06
CA ASN A 204 -7.94 -21.43 9.46
C ASN A 204 -6.52 -20.96 9.81
N ALA A 205 -5.96 -20.02 9.06
CA ALA A 205 -4.69 -19.39 9.35
C ALA A 205 -4.67 -18.74 10.74
N PHE A 206 -5.71 -17.99 11.10
CA PHE A 206 -5.85 -17.42 12.44
C PHE A 206 -5.96 -18.50 13.53
N SER A 207 -6.72 -19.57 13.26
CA SER A 207 -6.83 -20.69 14.22
C SER A 207 -5.51 -21.41 14.44
N VAL A 208 -4.66 -21.50 13.42
CA VAL A 208 -3.32 -22.12 13.51
C VAL A 208 -2.34 -21.19 14.22
N ALA A 209 -2.41 -19.88 13.94
CA ALA A 209 -1.56 -18.88 14.60
C ALA A 209 -1.81 -18.82 16.12
N GLY A 210 -3.06 -18.96 16.56
CA GLY A 210 -3.41 -18.89 17.97
C GLY A 210 -3.39 -17.44 18.48
N ASP A 211 -2.90 -17.23 19.71
CA ASP A 211 -2.76 -15.89 20.26
C ASP A 211 -1.63 -15.14 19.54
N ILE A 212 -1.96 -13.98 18.97
CA ILE A 212 -1.04 -13.13 18.22
C ILE A 212 -0.59 -11.98 19.12
N ASP A 213 0.70 -11.95 19.44
CA ASP A 213 1.32 -10.81 20.09
C ASP A 213 1.40 -9.62 19.13
N ASN A 214 1.10 -8.42 19.64
CA ASN A 214 1.10 -7.18 18.86
C ASN A 214 0.22 -7.26 17.58
N LEU A 215 -1.06 -7.57 17.79
CA LEU A 215 -2.06 -7.76 16.74
C LEU A 215 -2.11 -6.57 15.76
N GLY A 216 -2.08 -5.33 16.26
CA GLY A 216 -2.11 -4.12 15.44
C GLY A 216 -0.98 -4.05 14.40
N ASP A 217 0.26 -4.31 14.81
CA ASP A 217 1.42 -4.32 13.88
C ASP A 217 1.35 -5.52 12.93
N THR A 218 0.91 -6.68 13.42
CA THR A 218 0.67 -7.86 12.59
C THR A 218 -0.35 -7.57 11.49
N LEU A 219 -1.49 -6.94 11.79
CA LEU A 219 -2.49 -6.59 10.79
C LEU A 219 -1.96 -5.55 9.78
N ARG A 220 -1.18 -4.56 10.23
CA ARG A 220 -0.53 -3.59 9.35
C ARG A 220 0.49 -4.23 8.41
N TYR A 221 1.14 -5.30 8.84
CA TYR A 221 2.07 -6.07 8.02
C TYR A 221 1.37 -6.85 6.88
N HIS A 222 0.06 -7.06 6.96
CA HIS A 222 -0.71 -7.68 5.88
C HIS A 222 -1.23 -6.68 4.83
N ILE A 223 -0.96 -5.38 5.00
CA ILE A 223 -1.52 -4.32 4.16
C ILE A 223 -0.39 -3.60 3.43
N VAL A 224 -0.52 -3.48 2.12
CA VAL A 224 0.41 -2.75 1.25
C VAL A 224 -0.32 -1.60 0.58
N SER A 225 0.34 -0.44 0.46
CA SER A 225 -0.22 0.71 -0.28
C SER A 225 -0.11 0.49 -1.78
N GLY A 226 -1.22 0.68 -2.51
CA GLY A 226 -1.33 0.46 -3.95
C GLY A 226 -2.30 -0.67 -4.29
N SER A 227 -2.67 -0.75 -5.57
CA SER A 227 -3.57 -1.78 -6.10
C SER A 227 -2.76 -2.74 -6.96
N TYR A 228 -2.51 -3.95 -6.44
CA TYR A 228 -1.68 -4.95 -7.10
C TYR A 228 -2.47 -6.25 -7.26
N GLY A 229 -2.80 -6.59 -8.49
CA GLY A 229 -3.27 -7.93 -8.86
C GLY A 229 -2.12 -8.94 -8.91
N ALA A 230 -2.42 -10.23 -8.86
CA ALA A 230 -1.44 -11.30 -8.86
C ALA A 230 -0.65 -11.38 -10.16
N GLU A 231 -1.20 -10.88 -11.27
CA GLU A 231 -0.47 -10.72 -12.54
C GLU A 231 0.76 -9.80 -12.44
N SER A 232 0.79 -8.92 -11.44
CA SER A 232 1.92 -8.03 -11.19
C SER A 232 3.03 -8.69 -10.38
N PHE A 233 2.77 -9.83 -9.73
CA PHE A 233 3.73 -10.50 -8.87
C PHE A 233 4.82 -11.19 -9.68
N THR A 234 6.07 -10.93 -9.34
CA THR A 234 7.24 -11.58 -9.94
C THR A 234 8.12 -12.20 -8.86
N ASP A 235 8.84 -13.27 -9.20
CA ASP A 235 9.76 -13.91 -8.25
C ASP A 235 10.83 -12.92 -7.74
N GLY A 236 11.02 -12.88 -6.42
CA GLY A 236 11.93 -11.96 -5.74
C GLY A 236 11.39 -10.53 -5.60
N MET A 237 10.11 -10.28 -5.90
CA MET A 237 9.49 -8.98 -5.64
C MET A 237 9.34 -8.75 -4.12
N GLU A 238 9.45 -7.49 -3.72
CA GLU A 238 9.30 -7.06 -2.33
C GLU A 238 8.28 -5.92 -2.24
N PHE A 239 7.41 -5.99 -1.24
CA PHE A 239 6.49 -4.92 -0.88
C PHE A 239 6.84 -4.36 0.49
N THR A 240 6.77 -3.04 0.64
CA THR A 240 6.78 -2.41 1.96
C THR A 240 5.36 -2.37 2.50
N ALA A 241 5.13 -3.05 3.62
CA ALA A 241 3.85 -3.08 4.30
C ALA A 241 3.59 -1.78 5.08
N LEU A 242 2.37 -1.57 5.55
CA LEU A 242 2.01 -0.41 6.37
C LEU A 242 2.69 -0.41 7.76
N SER A 243 3.21 -1.56 8.22
CA SER A 243 4.07 -1.61 9.42
C SER A 243 5.44 -0.96 9.18
N GLY A 244 5.86 -0.83 7.90
CA GLY A 244 7.20 -0.40 7.50
C GLY A 244 8.13 -1.56 7.13
N ASP A 245 7.73 -2.80 7.42
CA ASP A 245 8.52 -3.99 7.14
C ASP A 245 8.32 -4.50 5.70
N ILE A 246 9.22 -5.37 5.26
CA ILE A 246 9.21 -5.93 3.91
C ILE A 246 8.49 -7.28 3.89
N ILE A 247 7.62 -7.47 2.92
CA ILE A 247 7.03 -8.76 2.54
C ILE A 247 7.73 -9.20 1.26
N SER A 248 8.36 -10.38 1.27
CA SER A 248 8.95 -10.95 0.05
C SER A 248 7.96 -11.86 -0.66
N ILE A 249 7.96 -11.80 -2.00
CA ILE A 249 7.11 -12.60 -2.88
C ILE A 249 8.00 -13.55 -3.68
N SER A 250 7.66 -14.83 -3.66
CA SER A 250 8.30 -15.85 -4.48
C SER A 250 7.26 -16.50 -5.38
N VAL A 251 7.58 -16.60 -6.67
CA VAL A 251 6.69 -17.16 -7.69
C VAL A 251 7.37 -18.35 -8.32
N ALA A 252 6.84 -19.55 -8.07
CA ALA A 252 7.38 -20.81 -8.57
C ALA A 252 6.24 -21.76 -8.97
N ASP A 253 6.35 -22.40 -10.13
CA ASP A 253 5.40 -23.41 -10.62
C ASP A 253 3.92 -22.95 -10.55
N ASP A 254 3.64 -21.71 -10.97
CA ASP A 254 2.32 -21.05 -10.89
C ASP A 254 1.75 -20.91 -9.47
N THR A 255 2.60 -21.03 -8.44
CA THR A 255 2.26 -20.77 -7.04
C THR A 255 2.96 -19.50 -6.55
N VAL A 256 2.22 -18.68 -5.80
CA VAL A 256 2.76 -17.49 -5.13
C VAL A 256 2.90 -17.80 -3.65
N SER A 257 4.07 -17.52 -3.10
CA SER A 257 4.37 -17.66 -1.69
C SER A 257 4.97 -16.38 -1.13
N PHE A 258 4.81 -16.21 0.18
CA PHE A 258 5.18 -15.02 0.92
C PHE A 258 6.26 -15.36 1.94
N ASN A 259 7.21 -14.46 2.17
CA ASN A 259 8.23 -14.56 3.21
C ASN A 259 8.95 -15.92 3.21
N ASN A 260 9.50 -16.30 2.05
CA ASN A 260 10.22 -17.57 1.85
C ASN A 260 9.40 -18.82 2.21
N GLY A 261 8.10 -18.80 1.91
CA GLY A 261 7.20 -19.94 2.11
C GLY A 261 6.47 -19.96 3.47
N GLN A 262 6.51 -18.86 4.24
CA GLN A 262 5.70 -18.72 5.46
C GLN A 262 4.20 -18.85 5.16
N ALA A 263 3.74 -18.25 4.05
CA ALA A 263 2.37 -18.36 3.58
C ALA A 263 2.33 -18.62 2.07
N SER A 264 1.20 -19.13 1.60
CA SER A 264 0.90 -19.35 0.18
C SER A 264 -0.43 -18.70 -0.18
N LEU A 265 -0.50 -18.19 -1.41
CA LEU A 265 -1.71 -17.62 -2.00
C LEU A 265 -2.75 -18.73 -2.22
N LEU A 266 -3.96 -18.54 -1.67
CA LEU A 266 -5.10 -19.43 -1.82
C LEU A 266 -6.09 -18.92 -2.88
N VAL A 267 -6.47 -17.65 -2.78
CA VAL A 267 -7.39 -16.98 -3.70
C VAL A 267 -6.78 -15.64 -4.06
N ALA A 268 -6.67 -15.35 -5.35
CA ALA A 268 -6.09 -14.12 -5.84
C ALA A 268 -7.17 -13.19 -6.42
N ASP A 269 -6.83 -11.92 -6.56
CA ASP A 269 -7.53 -10.96 -7.41
C ASP A 269 -9.00 -10.72 -7.03
N LEU A 270 -9.31 -10.71 -5.73
CA LEU A 270 -10.61 -10.24 -5.24
C LEU A 270 -10.63 -8.71 -5.31
N GLN A 271 -11.15 -8.20 -6.43
CA GLN A 271 -11.14 -6.78 -6.76
C GLN A 271 -12.21 -6.00 -5.99
N ALA A 272 -11.81 -4.85 -5.44
CA ALA A 272 -12.65 -3.84 -4.81
C ALA A 272 -12.40 -2.46 -5.42
N SER A 273 -13.30 -1.49 -5.23
CA SER A 273 -13.14 -0.12 -5.80
C SER A 273 -11.84 0.57 -5.37
N ASN A 274 -11.31 0.25 -4.20
CA ASN A 274 -10.08 0.84 -3.67
C ASN A 274 -8.91 -0.14 -3.53
N GLY A 275 -8.94 -1.28 -4.25
CA GLY A 275 -7.78 -2.16 -4.40
C GLY A 275 -8.10 -3.65 -4.45
N TYR A 276 -7.23 -4.49 -3.89
CA TYR A 276 -7.32 -5.95 -4.00
C TYR A 276 -7.24 -6.66 -2.64
N ILE A 277 -7.93 -7.79 -2.54
CA ILE A 277 -7.74 -8.79 -1.48
C ILE A 277 -7.14 -10.06 -2.10
N HIS A 278 -6.12 -10.59 -1.46
CA HIS A 278 -5.50 -11.87 -1.79
C HIS A 278 -5.55 -12.76 -0.55
N ILE A 279 -6.30 -13.86 -0.59
CA ILE A 279 -6.45 -14.77 0.55
C ILE A 279 -5.21 -15.66 0.66
N ILE A 280 -4.64 -15.77 1.86
CA ILE A 280 -3.45 -16.57 2.16
C ILE A 280 -3.72 -17.60 3.27
N ASN A 281 -2.92 -18.67 3.31
CA ASN A 281 -3.13 -19.81 4.21
C ASN A 281 -2.45 -19.70 5.59
N ALA A 282 -1.78 -18.58 5.88
CA ALA A 282 -1.06 -18.35 7.13
C ALA A 282 -1.05 -16.85 7.47
N VAL A 283 -1.00 -16.54 8.76
CA VAL A 283 -0.76 -15.18 9.25
C VAL A 283 0.71 -14.85 9.02
N LEU A 284 1.00 -13.79 8.26
CA LEU A 284 2.34 -13.24 8.11
C LEU A 284 2.77 -12.62 9.43
N THR A 285 3.91 -13.07 9.94
CA THR A 285 4.51 -12.50 11.15
C THR A 285 5.52 -11.43 10.74
N PRO A 286 5.40 -10.18 11.23
CA PRO A 286 6.42 -9.17 11.04
C PRO A 286 7.77 -9.69 11.54
N PRO A 287 8.91 -9.27 10.95
CA PRO A 287 10.20 -9.51 11.56
C PRO A 287 10.24 -8.86 12.97
N ASP A 288 10.97 -9.46 13.89
CA ASP A 288 11.17 -8.85 15.21
C ASP A 288 11.75 -7.44 15.04
N PRO A 289 11.25 -6.44 15.80
CA PRO A 289 11.74 -5.08 15.69
C PRO A 289 13.24 -5.05 15.98
N PRO A 290 14.01 -4.21 15.28
CA PRO A 290 15.41 -4.07 15.59
C PRO A 290 15.56 -3.55 17.03
N ILE A 291 16.27 -4.30 17.86
CA ILE A 291 16.71 -3.86 19.17
C ILE A 291 17.94 -2.98 19.00
N THR A 292 18.01 -1.89 19.79
CA THR A 292 19.22 -1.08 19.90
C THR A 292 19.78 -1.27 21.30
N VAL A 293 21.05 -1.69 21.37
CA VAL A 293 21.77 -1.88 22.62
C VAL A 293 22.99 -0.96 22.66
N ARG A 294 23.18 -0.29 23.79
CA ARG A 294 24.34 0.56 24.05
C ARG A 294 25.16 -0.09 25.16
N GLY A 295 26.48 -0.15 24.97
CA GLY A 295 27.39 -0.81 25.91
C GLY A 295 28.85 -0.53 25.58
N PHE A 296 29.77 -1.24 26.22
CA PHE A 296 31.21 -1.10 25.99
C PHE A 296 31.77 -2.32 25.29
N MET A 297 32.53 -2.09 24.20
CA MET A 297 33.31 -3.13 23.55
C MET A 297 34.53 -3.47 24.42
N ILE A 298 34.71 -4.75 24.69
CA ILE A 298 35.81 -5.31 25.47
C ILE A 298 36.43 -6.52 24.75
N ASP A 299 37.65 -6.89 25.12
CA ASP A 299 38.21 -8.18 24.69
C ASP A 299 37.76 -9.32 25.63
N LEU A 300 37.45 -10.48 25.04
CA LEU A 300 36.94 -11.64 25.77
C LEU A 300 38.00 -12.29 26.66
N TYR A 301 39.29 -12.05 26.40
CA TYR A 301 40.35 -12.54 27.27
C TYR A 301 40.32 -11.83 28.62
N CYS A 302 40.26 -10.48 28.66
CA CYS A 302 40.15 -9.69 29.87
C CYS A 302 38.86 -9.97 30.63
N TRP A 303 37.74 -10.20 29.92
CA TRP A 303 36.50 -10.67 30.54
C TRP A 303 36.69 -11.98 31.31
N GLN A 304 37.39 -12.94 30.71
CA GLN A 304 37.57 -14.28 31.26
C GLN A 304 38.76 -14.39 32.22
N LEU A 305 39.68 -13.42 32.22
CA LEU A 305 40.94 -13.46 32.94
C LEU A 305 40.74 -13.65 34.44
N ASN A 306 39.81 -12.89 35.03
CA ASN A 306 39.48 -12.94 36.45
C ASN A 306 37.96 -13.11 36.60
N PRO A 307 37.43 -14.35 36.61
CA PRO A 307 35.98 -14.58 36.56
C PRO A 307 35.18 -14.01 37.72
N ASP A 308 35.80 -13.88 38.90
CA ASP A 308 35.13 -13.40 40.12
C ASP A 308 35.16 -11.88 40.28
N THR A 309 36.10 -11.19 39.64
CA THR A 309 36.32 -9.74 39.84
C THR A 309 36.31 -8.94 38.54
N ARG A 310 36.31 -9.61 37.39
CA ARG A 310 36.38 -9.04 36.02
C ARG A 310 37.41 -7.93 35.82
N VAL A 311 38.50 -7.98 36.59
CA VAL A 311 39.60 -7.01 36.47
C VAL A 311 40.44 -7.36 35.24
N ALA A 312 40.52 -6.45 34.27
CA ALA A 312 41.27 -6.57 33.04
C ALA A 312 42.79 -6.39 33.24
N LEU A 313 43.58 -6.66 32.20
CA LEU A 313 45.05 -6.53 32.25
C LEU A 313 45.54 -5.11 32.51
N ASP A 314 44.76 -4.11 32.11
CA ASP A 314 45.02 -2.69 32.36
C ASP A 314 44.49 -2.20 33.71
N GLY A 315 43.84 -3.07 34.48
CA GLY A 315 43.31 -2.80 35.81
C GLY A 315 41.89 -2.24 35.81
N ALA A 316 41.23 -2.12 34.65
CA ALA A 316 39.82 -1.77 34.58
C ALA A 316 38.94 -2.87 35.19
N ASP A 317 37.88 -2.50 35.89
CA ASP A 317 36.87 -3.42 36.39
C ASP A 317 35.72 -3.47 35.38
N LEU A 318 35.57 -4.60 34.67
CA LEU A 318 34.60 -4.69 33.57
C LEU A 318 33.16 -4.89 34.04
N ASP A 319 32.94 -5.23 35.32
CA ASP A 319 31.60 -5.33 35.90
C ASP A 319 31.10 -3.95 36.36
N GLU A 320 31.98 -3.09 36.88
CA GLU A 320 31.57 -1.79 37.44
C GLU A 320 31.88 -0.60 36.52
N ASN A 321 33.05 -0.58 35.87
CA ASN A 321 33.55 0.59 35.12
C ASN A 321 34.24 0.16 33.80
N PRO A 322 33.53 -0.50 32.87
CA PRO A 322 34.11 -0.96 31.61
C PRO A 322 34.61 0.18 30.70
N GLU A 323 34.19 1.43 30.94
CA GLU A 323 34.72 2.61 30.26
C GLU A 323 36.21 2.88 30.55
N ASP A 324 36.78 2.27 31.59
CA ASP A 324 38.20 2.37 31.91
C ASP A 324 39.06 1.36 31.15
N HIS A 325 38.43 0.41 30.43
CA HIS A 325 39.14 -0.61 29.66
C HIS A 325 39.73 -0.05 28.38
N THR A 326 41.04 0.08 28.36
CA THR A 326 41.79 0.90 27.42
C THR A 326 41.88 0.28 26.02
N ILE A 327 41.78 1.12 24.99
CA ILE A 327 42.11 0.73 23.60
C ILE A 327 43.53 0.15 23.52
N HIS A 328 44.50 0.62 24.32
CA HIS A 328 45.84 0.02 24.38
C HIS A 328 45.79 -1.47 24.73
N CYS A 329 44.94 -1.86 25.69
CA CYS A 329 44.77 -3.26 26.06
C CYS A 329 44.22 -4.08 24.89
N MET A 330 43.17 -3.58 24.24
CA MET A 330 42.51 -4.26 23.13
C MET A 330 43.33 -4.26 21.82
N ARG A 331 44.14 -3.24 21.56
CA ARG A 331 44.88 -3.04 20.30
C ARG A 331 46.32 -3.51 20.36
N ASP A 332 47.03 -3.29 21.47
CA ASP A 332 48.49 -3.45 21.50
C ASP A 332 48.93 -4.73 22.25
N VAL A 333 48.01 -5.39 22.96
CA VAL A 333 48.27 -6.65 23.65
C VAL A 333 47.82 -7.83 22.78
N THR A 334 48.78 -8.66 22.35
CA THR A 334 48.52 -9.78 21.42
C THR A 334 47.43 -10.74 21.91
N VAL A 335 47.45 -11.11 23.19
CA VAL A 335 46.47 -12.06 23.73
C VAL A 335 45.04 -11.52 23.72
N CYS A 336 44.85 -10.21 23.94
CA CYS A 336 43.54 -9.57 23.88
C CYS A 336 42.97 -9.58 22.45
N ARG A 337 43.81 -9.31 21.45
CA ARG A 337 43.42 -9.31 20.03
C ARG A 337 43.01 -10.70 19.51
N GLU A 338 43.64 -11.76 20.01
CA GLU A 338 43.50 -13.11 19.46
C GLU A 338 42.31 -13.90 20.04
N ASN A 339 41.68 -13.42 21.12
CA ASN A 339 40.61 -14.14 21.82
C ASN A 339 39.19 -13.59 21.54
N GLY A 340 39.08 -12.62 20.63
CA GLY A 340 37.81 -12.03 20.20
C GLY A 340 37.29 -10.95 21.15
N PHE A 341 36.18 -10.33 20.73
CA PHE A 341 35.58 -9.17 21.38
C PHE A 341 34.11 -9.42 21.70
N GLY A 342 33.59 -8.62 22.62
CA GLY A 342 32.18 -8.63 22.98
C GLY A 342 31.73 -7.28 23.53
N ILE A 343 30.44 -7.21 23.89
CA ILE A 343 29.80 -6.01 24.40
C ILE A 343 29.25 -6.31 25.78
N VAL A 344 29.71 -5.52 26.75
CA VAL A 344 29.11 -5.49 28.08
C VAL A 344 28.07 -4.39 28.16
N VAL A 345 26.95 -4.68 28.81
CA VAL A 345 25.76 -3.83 28.86
C VAL A 345 25.33 -3.66 30.29
N GLU A 346 24.99 -2.43 30.67
CA GLU A 346 24.48 -2.11 32.01
C GLU A 346 23.17 -2.85 32.27
N GLN A 347 23.10 -3.53 33.41
CA GLN A 347 21.94 -4.27 33.90
C GLN A 347 21.14 -3.40 34.89
N ASP A 348 19.95 -3.87 35.30
CA ASP A 348 19.07 -3.14 36.23
C ASP A 348 19.70 -2.88 37.60
N ASP A 349 20.75 -3.61 37.98
CA ASP A 349 21.49 -3.43 39.23
C ASP A 349 22.65 -2.43 39.13
N GLY A 350 22.87 -1.84 37.94
CA GLY A 350 23.95 -0.91 37.65
C GLY A 350 25.31 -1.57 37.41
N MET A 351 25.36 -2.90 37.34
CA MET A 351 26.54 -3.66 36.93
C MET A 351 26.48 -3.94 35.43
N TYR A 352 27.63 -4.18 34.81
CA TYR A 352 27.75 -4.55 33.41
C TYR A 352 27.92 -6.06 33.27
N ASP A 353 27.21 -6.67 32.33
CA ASP A 353 27.38 -8.08 31.98
C ASP A 353 27.62 -8.25 30.48
N LEU A 354 28.38 -9.27 30.11
CA LEU A 354 28.65 -9.62 28.73
C LEU A 354 27.39 -10.16 28.09
N LEU A 355 26.75 -9.33 27.27
CA LEU A 355 25.51 -9.69 26.60
C LEU A 355 25.74 -10.25 25.20
N TYR A 356 26.79 -9.79 24.50
CA TYR A 356 27.08 -10.20 23.13
C TYR A 356 28.56 -10.50 22.91
N ALA A 357 28.85 -11.58 22.20
CA ALA A 357 30.18 -11.89 21.67
C ALA A 357 30.17 -11.72 20.15
N PHE A 358 31.26 -11.19 19.59
CA PHE A 358 31.39 -11.02 18.15
C PHE A 358 31.72 -12.35 17.46
N ASP A 359 31.12 -12.56 16.29
CA ASP A 359 31.48 -13.63 15.37
C ASP A 359 32.77 -13.32 14.59
N GLU A 360 33.15 -14.16 13.63
CA GLU A 360 34.36 -13.96 12.82
C GLU A 360 34.36 -12.61 12.08
N ALA A 361 33.21 -12.21 11.52
CA ALA A 361 33.08 -10.96 10.78
C ALA A 361 33.19 -9.74 11.71
N GLY A 362 32.54 -9.79 12.87
CA GLY A 362 32.63 -8.76 13.91
C GLY A 362 34.01 -8.59 14.48
N ASN A 363 34.68 -9.69 14.79
CA ASN A 363 36.06 -9.65 15.27
C ASN A 363 36.98 -9.05 14.23
N THR A 364 36.81 -9.39 12.95
CA THR A 364 37.56 -8.80 11.84
C THR A 364 37.35 -7.28 11.76
N ALA A 365 36.09 -6.82 11.89
CA ALA A 365 35.75 -5.41 11.85
C ALA A 365 36.28 -4.64 13.07
N ALA A 366 36.17 -5.21 14.27
CA ALA A 366 36.69 -4.62 15.50
C ALA A 366 38.22 -4.43 15.43
N LEU A 367 38.95 -5.44 14.94
CA LEU A 367 40.39 -5.34 14.72
C LEU A 367 40.75 -4.27 13.69
N ALA A 368 40.03 -4.21 12.57
CA ALA A 368 40.26 -3.18 11.55
C ALA A 368 40.03 -1.77 12.12
N TRP A 369 39.02 -1.59 12.98
CA TRP A 369 38.80 -0.34 13.69
C TRP A 369 39.92 -0.02 14.67
N LEU A 370 40.29 -0.96 15.53
CA LEU A 370 41.38 -0.80 16.50
C LEU A 370 42.69 -0.39 15.80
N ASP A 371 42.97 -0.96 14.63
CA ASP A 371 44.19 -0.63 13.86
C ASP A 371 44.15 0.74 13.18
N SER A 372 42.95 1.29 12.95
CA SER A 372 42.76 2.56 12.23
C SER A 372 42.45 3.76 13.13
N THR A 373 41.97 3.51 14.36
CA THR A 373 41.49 4.56 15.26
C THR A 373 42.61 5.48 15.74
N THR A 374 42.30 6.77 15.84
CA THR A 374 43.18 7.80 16.45
C THR A 374 42.67 8.26 17.81
N ALA A 375 41.67 7.57 18.36
CA ALA A 375 41.09 7.87 19.66
C ALA A 375 42.15 7.80 20.77
N ASN A 376 41.84 8.40 21.93
CA ASN A 376 42.73 8.33 23.08
C ASN A 376 42.89 6.88 23.53
N ASP A 377 44.12 6.38 23.60
CA ASP A 377 44.36 4.97 23.95
C ASP A 377 44.01 4.60 25.40
N ARG A 378 43.56 5.55 26.22
CA ARG A 378 43.24 5.39 27.65
C ARG A 378 41.74 5.53 27.96
N ILE A 379 40.87 5.33 26.99
CA ILE A 379 39.43 5.30 27.20
C ILE A 379 38.88 3.98 26.69
N GLY A 380 37.75 3.57 27.27
CA GLY A 380 36.91 2.49 26.78
C GLY A 380 36.14 2.87 25.53
N VAL A 381 35.65 1.84 24.86
CA VAL A 381 35.01 1.96 23.55
C VAL A 381 33.53 1.75 23.72
N GLU A 382 32.80 2.84 23.91
CA GLU A 382 31.35 2.79 23.91
C GLU A 382 30.83 2.52 22.49
N VAL A 383 29.91 1.58 22.37
CA VAL A 383 29.30 1.17 21.11
C VAL A 383 27.78 1.17 21.24
N THR A 384 27.10 1.55 20.16
CA THR A 384 25.67 1.37 20.01
C THR A 384 25.42 0.44 18.85
N VAL A 385 24.70 -0.64 19.11
CA VAL A 385 24.46 -1.70 18.14
C VAL A 385 22.98 -1.85 17.91
N THR A 386 22.59 -1.93 16.65
CA THR A 386 21.19 -2.18 16.28
C THR A 386 21.11 -3.51 15.57
N GLY A 387 20.18 -4.37 15.97
CA GLY A 387 20.07 -5.74 15.45
C GLY A 387 18.70 -6.36 15.65
N ILE A 388 18.42 -7.48 15.00
CA ILE A 388 17.15 -8.21 15.16
C ILE A 388 17.37 -9.34 16.17
N ALA A 389 16.59 -9.37 17.23
CA ALA A 389 16.60 -10.50 18.16
C ALA A 389 16.08 -11.75 17.43
N THR A 390 16.77 -12.89 17.58
CA THR A 390 16.31 -14.19 17.08
C THR A 390 16.55 -15.25 18.15
N GLY A 391 15.53 -15.55 18.95
CA GLY A 391 15.66 -16.38 20.15
C GLY A 391 16.53 -15.69 21.20
N ASN A 392 17.52 -16.40 21.76
CA ASN A 392 18.47 -15.83 22.74
C ASN A 392 19.64 -15.05 22.10
N ASN A 393 19.67 -14.93 20.78
CA ASN A 393 20.76 -14.28 20.05
C ASN A 393 20.26 -12.99 19.41
N VAL A 394 21.15 -12.01 19.23
CA VAL A 394 20.82 -10.79 18.50
C VAL A 394 21.69 -10.75 17.26
N VAL A 395 21.06 -10.67 16.09
CA VAL A 395 21.74 -10.45 14.82
C VAL A 395 21.95 -8.96 14.70
N LEU A 396 23.14 -8.51 15.08
CA LEU A 396 23.55 -7.11 15.06
C LEU A 396 23.74 -6.66 13.61
N ASN A 397 22.86 -5.81 13.09
CA ASN A 397 22.87 -5.38 11.69
C ASN A 397 23.73 -4.13 11.45
N ASP A 398 23.97 -3.34 12.50
CA ASP A 398 24.78 -2.12 12.44
C ASP A 398 25.49 -1.84 13.77
N LEU A 399 26.78 -1.51 13.72
CA LEU A 399 27.63 -1.16 14.87
C LEU A 399 28.10 0.29 14.70
N SER A 400 27.59 1.18 15.54
CA SER A 400 28.00 2.58 15.57
C SER A 400 28.91 2.85 16.78
N VAL A 401 30.03 3.54 16.53
CA VAL A 401 30.94 4.05 17.56
C VAL A 401 30.80 5.57 17.54
N PRO A 402 30.67 6.28 18.68
CA PRO A 402 30.40 7.72 18.71
C PRO A 402 31.42 8.63 17.99
N GLU A 403 32.64 8.17 17.71
CA GLU A 403 33.65 8.87 16.88
C GLU A 403 33.70 8.39 15.41
N LEU A 404 32.84 7.43 15.04
CA LEU A 404 32.62 6.93 13.68
C LEU A 404 31.20 7.28 13.24
N SER A 405 30.96 8.54 12.88
CA SER A 405 29.88 8.79 11.91
C SER A 405 30.30 8.14 10.58
N ASP A 406 29.47 7.25 10.02
CA ASP A 406 29.55 6.66 8.68
C ASP A 406 30.33 5.32 8.47
N VAL A 407 30.57 4.51 9.51
CA VAL A 407 31.05 3.12 9.32
C VAL A 407 29.91 2.13 9.53
N VAL A 408 29.44 1.51 8.45
CA VAL A 408 28.44 0.43 8.49
C VAL A 408 29.17 -0.91 8.53
N ILE A 409 29.10 -1.62 9.66
CA ILE A 409 29.57 -3.01 9.78
C ILE A 409 28.35 -3.90 9.60
N ARG A 410 28.32 -4.69 8.51
CA ARG A 410 27.25 -5.67 8.26
C ARG A 410 27.67 -7.02 8.82
N PHE A 411 26.94 -7.53 9.80
CA PHE A 411 27.03 -8.93 10.17
C PHE A 411 26.04 -9.74 9.33
N HIS A 412 26.48 -10.91 8.87
CA HIS A 412 25.60 -11.90 8.26
C HIS A 412 25.72 -13.19 9.06
N ARG A 413 24.57 -13.76 9.43
CA ARG A 413 24.47 -15.08 10.04
C ARG A 413 25.29 -16.10 9.24
N ASP A 414 25.99 -16.97 9.96
CA ASP A 414 25.77 -18.40 9.81
C ASP A 414 26.12 -19.14 11.10
N VAL A 415 25.17 -19.98 11.53
CA VAL A 415 25.27 -21.16 12.39
C VAL A 415 26.16 -21.04 13.64
N ILE A 416 25.53 -21.10 14.82
CA ILE A 416 26.23 -21.51 16.04
C ILE A 416 26.74 -22.94 15.82
N ALA A 417 28.00 -23.07 15.40
CA ALA A 417 28.72 -24.32 15.47
C ALA A 417 29.09 -24.56 16.94
N HIS A 418 28.21 -25.23 17.68
CA HIS A 418 28.62 -25.80 18.95
C HIS A 418 29.64 -26.91 18.65
N THR A 419 30.90 -26.68 19.03
CA THR A 419 31.88 -27.76 19.05
C THR A 419 31.73 -28.48 20.38
N GLY A 420 31.07 -29.63 20.37
CA GLY A 420 30.80 -30.45 21.54
C GLY A 420 30.81 -31.94 21.20
N PHE A 421 30.83 -32.78 22.22
CA PHE A 421 30.69 -34.22 22.03
C PHE A 421 29.21 -34.56 21.97
N LEU A 422 28.81 -35.36 20.97
CA LEU A 422 27.47 -35.94 20.92
C LEU A 422 27.36 -36.95 22.06
N ILE A 423 26.36 -36.79 22.92
CA ILE A 423 26.12 -37.62 24.12
C ILE A 423 24.64 -37.98 24.16
N ASP A 424 24.26 -39.18 24.62
CA ASP A 424 22.84 -39.51 24.77
C ASP A 424 22.24 -38.94 26.06
N ILE A 425 20.99 -38.43 25.97
CA ILE A 425 20.27 -37.78 27.09
C ILE A 425 20.17 -38.72 28.29
N LEU A 426 19.93 -40.02 28.03
CA LEU A 426 19.84 -41.01 29.11
C LEU A 426 21.15 -41.16 29.87
N CYS A 427 22.30 -41.21 29.20
CA CYS A 427 23.60 -41.25 29.88
C CYS A 427 23.91 -39.95 30.62
N TRP A 428 23.46 -38.80 30.11
CA TRP A 428 23.60 -37.52 30.81
C TRP A 428 22.79 -37.47 32.10
N GLU A 429 21.56 -37.98 32.10
CA GLU A 429 20.66 -37.95 33.26
C GLU A 429 20.99 -39.00 34.34
N ARG A 430 21.98 -39.88 34.10
CA ARG A 430 22.43 -40.84 35.11
C ARG A 430 23.16 -40.15 36.25
N GLU A 431 23.02 -40.72 37.45
CA GLU A 431 23.68 -40.23 38.65
C GLU A 431 25.20 -40.10 38.44
N GLY A 432 25.72 -38.89 38.63
CA GLY A 432 27.13 -38.57 38.39
C GLY A 432 27.54 -38.45 36.92
N HIS A 433 26.59 -38.25 36.00
CA HIS A 433 26.82 -38.11 34.55
C HIS A 433 27.66 -39.24 33.94
N GLN A 434 27.57 -40.43 34.52
CA GLN A 434 28.33 -41.58 34.06
C GLN A 434 27.55 -42.39 33.02
N ALA A 435 28.08 -42.43 31.80
CA ALA A 435 27.52 -43.17 30.69
C ALA A 435 27.57 -44.69 30.89
N ILE A 436 26.81 -45.42 30.07
CA ILE A 436 26.70 -46.89 30.16
C ILE A 436 28.04 -47.57 29.87
N ASP A 437 28.86 -46.96 29.02
CA ASP A 437 30.23 -47.39 28.74
C ASP A 437 31.26 -46.95 29.80
N GLY A 438 30.80 -46.27 30.85
CA GLY A 438 31.62 -45.87 32.00
C GLY A 438 32.30 -44.51 31.85
N ALA A 439 32.12 -43.82 30.72
CA ALA A 439 32.62 -42.46 30.50
C ALA A 439 31.90 -41.46 31.43
N PHE A 440 32.62 -40.46 31.92
CA PHE A 440 32.04 -39.37 32.71
C PHE A 440 31.80 -38.19 31.79
N LEU A 441 30.54 -37.90 31.49
CA LEU A 441 30.17 -36.93 30.45
C LEU A 441 30.41 -35.47 30.85
N ASP A 442 30.50 -35.21 32.15
CA ASP A 442 30.78 -33.88 32.72
C ASP A 442 32.28 -33.54 32.74
N SER A 443 33.16 -34.55 32.71
CA SER A 443 34.60 -34.38 32.96
C SER A 443 35.50 -34.97 31.87
N ASN A 444 35.06 -36.03 31.17
CA ASN A 444 35.76 -36.65 30.04
C ASN A 444 34.76 -37.14 28.95
N PRO A 445 33.96 -36.25 28.35
CA PRO A 445 32.95 -36.62 27.36
C PRO A 445 33.53 -37.28 26.09
N GLN A 446 34.81 -37.07 25.78
CA GLN A 446 35.51 -37.73 24.67
C GLN A 446 35.63 -39.25 24.82
N ASP A 447 35.52 -39.78 26.04
CA ASP A 447 35.63 -41.21 26.32
C ASP A 447 34.30 -41.94 26.04
N HIS A 448 33.22 -41.19 25.78
CA HIS A 448 31.93 -41.74 25.43
C HIS A 448 31.93 -42.26 23.98
N SER A 449 31.70 -43.56 23.83
CA SER A 449 31.89 -44.27 22.59
C SER A 449 30.66 -44.18 21.67
N ILE A 450 30.91 -43.95 20.37
CA ILE A 450 29.89 -44.05 19.32
C ILE A 450 29.19 -45.42 19.34
N LYS A 451 29.89 -46.46 19.79
CA LYS A 451 29.33 -47.80 19.94
C LYS A 451 28.24 -47.85 21.01
N CYS A 452 28.41 -47.14 22.13
CA CYS A 452 27.39 -47.03 23.18
C CYS A 452 26.12 -46.39 22.61
N MET A 453 26.26 -45.24 21.94
CA MET A 453 25.13 -44.51 21.34
C MET A 453 24.41 -45.29 20.21
N ARG A 454 25.15 -46.10 19.43
CA ARG A 454 24.59 -46.82 18.27
C ARG A 454 24.00 -48.18 18.62
N ASP A 455 24.68 -48.96 19.48
CA ASP A 455 24.44 -50.39 19.63
C ASP A 455 23.68 -50.74 20.93
N VAL A 456 23.50 -49.77 21.84
CA VAL A 456 22.69 -49.95 23.06
C VAL A 456 21.24 -49.52 22.76
N PRO A 457 20.25 -50.43 22.79
CA PRO A 457 18.88 -50.13 22.35
C PRO A 457 18.22 -48.97 23.09
N ILE A 458 18.44 -48.87 24.40
CA ILE A 458 17.82 -47.82 25.23
C ILE A 458 18.37 -46.41 24.92
N CYS A 459 19.64 -46.29 24.53
CA CYS A 459 20.23 -45.01 24.10
C CYS A 459 19.66 -44.56 22.74
N ARG A 460 19.24 -45.50 21.90
CA ARG A 460 18.68 -45.19 20.57
C ARG A 460 17.23 -44.71 20.61
N GLU A 461 16.45 -45.18 21.58
CA GLU A 461 15.02 -44.87 21.70
C GLU A 461 14.75 -43.50 22.33
N MET A 462 15.69 -42.96 23.11
CA MET A 462 15.51 -41.70 23.86
C MET A 462 16.16 -40.47 23.20
N GLY A 463 16.87 -40.64 22.09
CA GLY A 463 17.52 -39.53 21.37
C GLY A 463 18.92 -39.20 21.87
N ALA A 464 19.73 -38.62 20.98
CA ALA A 464 21.06 -38.08 21.25
C ALA A 464 21.02 -36.55 21.24
#